data_AF-A0A924WBR8-F1
#
_entry.id   AF-A0A924WBR8-F1
#
_cell.length_a   1.000
_cell.length_b   1.000
_cell.length_c   1.000
_cell.angle_alpha   90.00
_cell.angle_beta   90.00
_cell.angle_gamma   90.00
#
_symmetry.space_group_name_H-M   'P 1'
#
loop_
_entity.id
_entity.type
_entity.pdbx_description
1 polymer ?
#
loop_
_entity_poly.entity_id
_entity_poly.type
_entity_poly.pdbx_seq_one_letter_code
_entity_poly.pdbx_strand_id
1 'polypeptide(L)'
;MKHIFFSILTALAFWHCQDAAPSPKNILNCYVRFDAAGQKVKAEASLLDAASKQAIELPGGIRFQSTEMKVLPVRGITYTVEFPAVYKAEQIFDWKNKKGERGELKIAVPVIDSFFFDSKVLSIKNPANLRWIGKPLAKGETLVFIWENTEEGKTVPMEVSTTLGAPLIEIPAAKVAQIGVGNWSLYLVRKRFAKAETTDFLVESMAEFYTRPIMVRVEG
;
A
#
# COMPACT_ATOMS: atom_id res chain seq x y z
N MET A 1 44.93 -74.44 -9.90
CA MET A 1 43.45 -74.45 -9.72
C MET A 1 43.14 -73.55 -8.52
N LYS A 2 42.55 -72.35 -8.58
CA LYS A 2 41.59 -71.67 -9.48
C LYS A 2 42.09 -70.24 -9.86
N HIS A 3 41.64 -69.76 -11.01
CA HIS A 3 41.85 -68.43 -11.62
C HIS A 3 41.12 -67.31 -10.83
N ILE A 4 41.74 -66.15 -10.54
CA ILE A 4 41.70 -64.86 -11.29
C ILE A 4 40.28 -64.42 -11.68
N PHE A 5 39.80 -63.27 -11.19
CA PHE A 5 39.38 -62.14 -12.03
C PHE A 5 39.11 -60.86 -11.21
N PHE A 6 39.76 -59.79 -11.67
CA PHE A 6 39.63 -58.40 -11.28
C PHE A 6 38.36 -57.83 -11.96
N SER A 7 37.50 -57.09 -11.26
CA SER A 7 36.49 -56.22 -11.88
C SER A 7 36.50 -54.84 -11.25
N ILE A 8 37.06 -53.91 -12.02
CA ILE A 8 37.01 -52.44 -11.90
C ILE A 8 35.71 -51.98 -12.61
N LEU A 9 35.25 -50.76 -12.31
CA LEU A 9 34.18 -49.96 -12.97
C LEU A 9 32.75 -50.40 -12.56
N THR A 10 31.78 -49.55 -12.20
CA THR A 10 31.47 -48.17 -12.58
C THR A 10 30.28 -47.69 -11.72
N ALA A 11 30.34 -46.49 -11.14
CA ALA A 11 29.17 -45.61 -10.86
C ALA A 11 29.72 -44.30 -10.26
N LEU A 12 30.34 -43.45 -11.07
CA LEU A 12 29.68 -42.26 -11.62
C LEU A 12 28.90 -41.49 -10.55
N ALA A 13 29.62 -40.55 -9.95
CA ALA A 13 29.21 -39.16 -9.82
C ALA A 13 27.70 -38.90 -9.93
N PHE A 14 26.98 -39.04 -8.81
CA PHE A 14 25.85 -38.16 -8.56
C PHE A 14 26.42 -36.78 -8.25
N TRP A 15 26.82 -36.06 -9.31
CA TRP A 15 26.68 -34.60 -9.30
C TRP A 15 25.21 -34.33 -9.03
N HIS A 16 24.90 -34.13 -7.74
CA HIS A 16 23.80 -33.27 -7.36
C HIS A 16 24.07 -31.94 -8.04
N CYS A 17 23.47 -31.74 -9.22
CA CYS A 17 23.02 -30.41 -9.60
C CYS A 17 22.06 -29.99 -8.49
N GLN A 18 22.61 -29.41 -7.42
CA GLN A 18 21.84 -28.51 -6.60
C GLN A 18 21.50 -27.38 -7.56
N ASP A 19 20.27 -27.40 -8.05
CA ASP A 19 19.71 -26.25 -8.74
C ASP A 19 20.09 -25.02 -7.92
N ALA A 20 20.84 -24.11 -8.54
CA ALA A 20 21.27 -22.89 -7.88
C ALA A 20 20.02 -22.25 -7.28
N ALA A 21 20.07 -21.90 -5.99
CA ALA A 21 18.96 -21.25 -5.31
C ALA A 21 18.44 -20.13 -6.21
N PRO A 22 17.11 -20.05 -6.48
CA PRO A 22 16.58 -19.09 -7.42
C PRO A 22 17.08 -17.69 -7.04
N SER A 23 17.67 -17.01 -8.02
CA SER A 23 18.23 -15.66 -7.86
C SER A 23 17.24 -14.78 -7.10
N PRO A 24 17.68 -13.92 -6.15
CA PRO A 24 16.78 -13.02 -5.44
C PRO A 24 16.00 -12.20 -6.46
N LYS A 25 14.67 -12.32 -6.48
CA LYS A 25 13.81 -11.44 -7.29
C LYS A 25 13.91 -10.05 -6.68
N ASN A 26 14.34 -9.06 -7.47
CA ASN A 26 14.35 -7.66 -7.02
C ASN A 26 12.94 -7.24 -6.56
N ILE A 27 12.86 -6.29 -5.63
CA ILE A 27 11.60 -5.84 -5.04
C ILE A 27 11.21 -4.51 -5.66
N LEU A 28 10.11 -4.48 -6.40
CA LEU A 28 9.52 -3.25 -6.92
C LEU A 28 8.45 -2.75 -5.93
N ASN A 29 8.73 -1.65 -5.26
CA ASN A 29 7.76 -0.96 -4.42
C ASN A 29 6.98 0.04 -5.27
N CYS A 30 5.65 -0.01 -5.21
CA CYS A 30 4.78 0.97 -5.86
C CYS A 30 3.82 1.57 -4.83
N TYR A 31 3.73 2.88 -4.81
CA TYR A 31 2.82 3.63 -3.95
C TYR A 31 1.96 4.56 -4.78
N VAL A 32 0.66 4.57 -4.48
CA VAL A 32 -0.27 5.54 -5.08
C VAL A 32 -1.20 6.11 -4.01
N ARG A 33 -1.39 7.42 -4.05
CA ARG A 33 -2.31 8.15 -3.19
C ARG A 33 -3.25 8.98 -4.03
N PHE A 34 -4.54 8.89 -3.75
CA PHE A 34 -5.54 9.81 -4.26
C PHE A 34 -6.10 10.68 -3.12
N ASP A 35 -6.13 11.99 -3.32
CA ASP A 35 -6.73 12.98 -2.45
C ASP A 35 -8.04 13.50 -3.05
N ALA A 36 -9.17 13.16 -2.43
CA ALA A 36 -10.50 13.54 -2.90
C ALA A 36 -10.87 15.01 -2.63
N ALA A 37 -10.22 15.66 -1.66
CA ALA A 37 -10.41 17.08 -1.39
C ALA A 37 -9.62 17.91 -2.39
N GLY A 38 -8.33 17.59 -2.56
CA GLY A 38 -7.44 18.27 -3.51
C GLY A 38 -7.62 17.85 -4.97
N GLN A 39 -8.36 16.77 -5.25
CA GLN A 39 -8.48 16.13 -6.56
C GLN A 39 -7.09 15.88 -7.18
N LYS A 40 -6.21 15.27 -6.40
CA LYS A 40 -4.80 15.11 -6.75
C LYS A 40 -4.40 13.65 -6.60
N VAL A 41 -3.57 13.18 -7.53
CA VAL A 41 -2.92 11.88 -7.42
C VAL A 41 -1.42 12.07 -7.24
N LYS A 42 -0.85 11.28 -6.34
CA LYS A 42 0.60 11.13 -6.17
C LYS A 42 0.96 9.68 -6.37
N ALA A 43 1.99 9.42 -7.14
CA ALA A 43 2.53 8.08 -7.33
C ALA A 43 4.04 8.09 -7.07
N GLU A 44 4.52 7.03 -6.45
CA GLU A 44 5.93 6.79 -6.22
C GLU A 44 6.27 5.33 -6.55
N ALA A 45 7.50 5.10 -6.99
CA ALA A 45 8.00 3.75 -7.18
C ALA A 45 9.51 3.68 -6.92
N SER A 46 9.97 2.55 -6.40
CA SER A 46 11.39 2.27 -6.20
C SER A 46 11.69 0.80 -6.43
N LEU A 47 12.80 0.51 -7.09
CA LEU A 47 13.29 -0.86 -7.27
C LEU A 47 14.43 -1.10 -6.29
N LEU A 48 14.37 -2.19 -5.53
CA LEU A 48 15.39 -2.58 -4.57
C LEU A 48 15.98 -3.93 -4.94
N ASP A 49 17.28 -4.07 -4.73
CA ASP A 49 17.93 -5.38 -4.69
C ASP A 49 17.42 -6.17 -3.48
N ALA A 50 16.98 -7.41 -3.68
CA ALA A 50 16.35 -8.17 -2.59
C ALA A 50 17.35 -8.55 -1.47
N ALA A 51 18.63 -8.73 -1.79
CA ALA A 51 19.66 -9.14 -0.84
C ALA A 51 20.22 -7.94 -0.06
N SER A 52 20.65 -6.90 -0.75
CA SER A 52 21.31 -5.71 -0.18
C SER A 52 20.34 -4.60 0.22
N LYS A 53 19.08 -4.65 -0.24
CA LYS A 53 18.06 -3.59 -0.08
C LYS A 53 18.47 -2.23 -0.66
N GLN A 54 19.51 -2.19 -1.50
CA GLN A 54 19.94 -0.98 -2.18
C GLN A 54 19.00 -0.65 -3.34
N ALA A 55 18.76 0.64 -3.57
CA ALA A 55 17.96 1.09 -4.69
C ALA A 55 18.69 0.89 -6.02
N ILE A 56 17.99 0.32 -7.00
CA ILE A 56 18.48 0.07 -8.36
C ILE A 56 17.67 0.92 -9.34
N GLU A 57 18.33 1.43 -10.38
CA GLU A 57 17.66 2.12 -11.47
C GLU A 57 17.00 1.12 -12.43
N LEU A 58 15.76 1.42 -12.85
CA LEU A 58 15.10 0.73 -13.95
C LEU A 58 15.50 1.41 -15.28
N PRO A 59 16.12 0.67 -16.22
CA PRO A 59 16.44 1.22 -17.54
C PRO A 59 15.17 1.74 -18.24
N GLY A 60 15.21 3.00 -18.68
CA GLY A 60 14.05 3.65 -19.30
C GLY A 60 12.98 4.15 -18.32
N GLY A 61 13.25 4.06 -17.01
CA GLY A 61 12.41 4.62 -15.95
C GLY A 61 11.09 3.88 -15.75
N ILE A 62 10.19 4.54 -15.01
CA ILE A 62 8.84 4.07 -14.71
C ILE A 62 7.85 5.13 -15.16
N ARG A 63 6.71 4.69 -15.68
CA ARG A 63 5.57 5.55 -16.02
C ARG A 63 4.40 5.23 -15.10
N PHE A 64 3.62 6.25 -14.81
CA PHE A 64 2.37 6.14 -14.06
C PHE A 64 1.25 6.78 -14.88
N GLN A 65 0.19 6.02 -15.18
CA GLN A 65 -0.89 6.45 -16.06
C GLN A 65 -0.34 7.01 -17.39
N SER A 66 0.62 6.30 -17.98
CA SER A 66 1.34 6.71 -19.19
C SER A 66 2.14 8.02 -19.08
N THR A 67 2.32 8.59 -17.89
CA THR A 67 3.15 9.77 -17.65
C THR A 67 4.51 9.35 -17.09
N GLU A 68 5.60 9.86 -17.66
CA GLU A 68 6.95 9.58 -17.17
C GLU A 68 7.16 10.13 -15.75
N MET A 69 7.70 9.30 -14.87
CA MET A 69 7.97 9.67 -13.49
C MET A 69 9.38 10.24 -13.35
N LYS A 70 9.52 11.31 -12.58
CA LYS A 70 10.80 11.98 -12.31
C LYS A 70 11.55 11.28 -11.18
N VAL A 71 12.87 11.21 -11.28
CA VAL A 71 13.70 10.69 -10.19
C VAL A 71 13.89 11.77 -9.12
N LEU A 72 13.62 11.42 -7.85
CA LEU A 72 13.90 12.26 -6.69
C LEU A 72 15.25 11.85 -6.06
N PRO A 73 16.25 12.75 -5.97
CA PRO A 73 17.58 12.42 -5.45
C PRO A 73 17.68 12.56 -3.92
N VAL A 74 16.65 12.15 -3.17
CA VAL A 74 16.56 12.47 -1.73
C VAL A 74 17.06 11.34 -0.83
N ARG A 75 16.88 10.06 -1.23
CA ARG A 75 17.35 8.85 -0.51
C ARG A 75 17.46 7.63 -1.44
N GLY A 76 18.36 7.70 -2.42
CA GLY A 76 18.44 6.70 -3.50
C GLY A 76 17.44 6.96 -4.63
N ILE A 77 17.17 5.96 -5.47
CA ILE A 77 16.36 6.12 -6.67
C ILE A 77 14.89 5.88 -6.33
N THR A 78 14.12 6.97 -6.26
CA THR A 78 12.66 6.93 -6.17
C THR A 78 12.07 7.73 -7.32
N TYR A 79 11.26 7.08 -8.13
CA TYR A 79 10.47 7.69 -9.19
C TYR A 79 9.23 8.32 -8.55
N THR A 80 8.87 9.55 -8.94
CA THR A 80 7.67 10.22 -8.48
C THR A 80 6.94 10.93 -9.61
N VAL A 81 5.62 11.01 -9.49
CA VAL A 81 4.83 11.97 -10.25
C VAL A 81 3.65 12.42 -9.39
N GLU A 82 3.23 13.66 -9.59
CA GLU A 82 2.08 14.21 -8.90
C GLU A 82 1.35 15.19 -9.83
N PHE A 83 0.03 15.04 -9.97
CA PHE A 83 -0.78 15.92 -10.82
C PHE A 83 -2.25 15.95 -10.37
N PRO A 84 -2.99 17.01 -10.71
CA PRO A 84 -4.45 17.05 -10.55
C PRO A 84 -5.10 15.93 -11.38
N ALA A 85 -6.04 15.20 -10.79
CA ALA A 85 -6.72 14.08 -11.43
C ALA A 85 -8.11 13.83 -10.84
N VAL A 86 -9.02 13.31 -11.66
CA VAL A 86 -10.26 12.69 -11.20
C VAL A 86 -9.96 11.27 -10.72
N TYR A 87 -10.69 10.79 -9.72
CA TYR A 87 -10.53 9.43 -9.20
C TYR A 87 -10.67 8.40 -10.32
N LYS A 88 -9.75 7.43 -10.32
CA LYS A 88 -9.84 6.20 -11.11
C LYS A 88 -9.63 5.02 -10.18
N ALA A 89 -10.47 4.00 -10.31
CA ALA A 89 -10.36 2.79 -9.50
C ALA A 89 -9.07 2.02 -9.78
N GLU A 90 -8.66 1.97 -11.04
CA GLU A 90 -7.43 1.32 -11.48
C GLU A 90 -6.32 2.35 -11.74
N GLN A 91 -5.18 2.12 -11.10
CA GLN A 91 -3.96 2.90 -11.22
C GLN A 91 -2.88 2.04 -11.85
N ILE A 92 -2.26 2.53 -12.92
CA ILE A 92 -1.37 1.71 -13.76
C ILE A 92 0.06 2.25 -13.65
N PHE A 93 0.97 1.37 -13.26
CA PHE A 93 2.41 1.56 -13.40
C PHE A 93 2.88 0.71 -14.58
N ASP A 94 3.72 1.28 -15.45
CA ASP A 94 4.31 0.56 -16.58
C ASP A 94 5.80 0.88 -16.71
N TRP A 95 6.57 -0.11 -17.15
CA TRP A 95 8.03 -0.01 -17.30
C TRP A 95 8.52 -0.96 -18.40
N LYS A 96 9.81 -0.85 -18.75
CA LYS A 96 10.50 -1.85 -19.57
C LYS A 96 11.53 -2.58 -18.71
N ASN A 97 11.61 -3.90 -18.83
CA ASN A 97 12.64 -4.67 -18.15
C ASN A 97 14.00 -4.57 -18.89
N LYS A 98 15.04 -5.21 -18.36
CA LYS A 98 16.38 -5.22 -18.97
C LYS A 98 16.42 -5.84 -20.39
N LYS A 99 15.42 -6.65 -20.74
CA LYS A 99 15.26 -7.26 -22.07
C LYS A 99 14.43 -6.39 -23.03
N GLY A 100 13.95 -5.23 -22.56
CA GLY A 100 13.08 -4.33 -23.32
C GLY A 100 11.61 -4.75 -23.35
N GLU A 101 11.23 -5.81 -22.64
CA GLU A 101 9.85 -6.28 -22.54
C GLU A 101 9.04 -5.36 -21.62
N ARG A 102 7.76 -5.15 -21.95
CA ARG A 102 6.87 -4.29 -21.17
C ARG A 102 6.40 -5.01 -19.91
N GLY A 103 6.64 -4.40 -18.74
CA GLY A 103 6.00 -4.75 -17.48
C GLY A 103 4.84 -3.81 -17.18
N GLU A 104 3.82 -4.33 -16.50
CA GLU A 104 2.66 -3.55 -16.07
C GLU A 104 2.19 -4.03 -14.69
N LEU A 105 1.82 -3.09 -13.84
CA LEU A 105 1.17 -3.32 -12.56
C LEU A 105 -0.10 -2.48 -12.47
N LYS A 106 -1.22 -3.15 -12.22
CA LYS A 106 -2.50 -2.52 -11.93
C LYS A 106 -2.76 -2.54 -10.43
N ILE A 107 -2.92 -1.37 -9.85
CA ILE A 107 -3.25 -1.18 -8.43
C ILE A 107 -4.69 -0.68 -8.34
N ALA A 108 -5.52 -1.39 -7.56
CA ALA A 108 -6.86 -0.94 -7.24
C ALA A 108 -6.85 -0.02 -6.01
N VAL A 109 -7.22 1.25 -6.18
CA VAL A 109 -7.31 2.22 -5.07
C VAL A 109 -8.68 2.12 -4.42
N PRO A 110 -8.77 1.75 -3.13
CA PRO A 110 -10.06 1.53 -2.48
C PRO A 110 -10.76 2.86 -2.13
N VAL A 111 -11.95 3.09 -2.68
CA VAL A 111 -12.70 4.33 -2.48
C VAL A 111 -13.59 4.29 -1.23
N ILE A 112 -13.81 5.48 -0.66
CA ILE A 112 -14.92 5.77 0.26
C ILE A 112 -15.66 6.96 -0.34
N ASP A 113 -16.92 6.77 -0.73
CA ASP A 113 -17.70 7.83 -1.40
C ASP A 113 -18.10 8.90 -0.38
N SER A 114 -18.61 8.47 0.76
CA SER A 114 -18.96 9.32 1.90
C SER A 114 -18.95 8.50 3.19
N PHE A 115 -18.90 9.19 4.32
CA PHE A 115 -18.94 8.56 5.64
C PHE A 115 -19.61 9.49 6.64
N PHE A 116 -20.11 8.91 7.73
CA PHE A 116 -20.87 9.61 8.75
C PHE A 116 -20.88 8.82 10.07
N PHE A 117 -21.17 9.52 11.15
CA PHE A 117 -21.53 8.91 12.42
C PHE A 117 -23.05 8.78 12.53
N ASP A 118 -23.52 7.74 13.22
CA ASP A 118 -24.95 7.57 13.51
C ASP A 118 -25.49 8.73 14.40
N SER A 119 -24.62 9.35 15.20
CA SER A 119 -24.92 10.56 15.97
C SER A 119 -24.26 11.80 15.38
N LYS A 120 -24.93 12.94 15.45
CA LYS A 120 -24.37 14.25 15.08
C LYS A 120 -23.32 14.76 16.07
N VAL A 121 -23.37 14.28 17.31
CA VAL A 121 -22.46 14.65 18.40
C VAL A 121 -21.93 13.38 19.05
N LEU A 122 -20.63 13.28 19.19
CA LEU A 122 -19.99 12.15 19.86
C LEU A 122 -19.79 12.47 21.33
N SER A 123 -19.98 11.48 22.19
CA SER A 123 -19.66 11.61 23.61
C SER A 123 -18.37 10.85 23.92
N ILE A 124 -17.49 11.43 24.73
CA ILE A 124 -16.31 10.74 25.24
C ILE A 124 -16.65 9.55 26.16
N LYS A 125 -17.90 9.44 26.61
CA LYS A 125 -18.38 8.38 27.51
C LYS A 125 -19.00 7.19 26.78
N ASN A 126 -19.37 7.35 25.51
CA ASN A 126 -20.08 6.33 24.74
C ASN A 126 -19.26 5.90 23.52
N PRO A 127 -19.37 4.63 23.09
CA PRO A 127 -18.83 4.22 21.81
C PRO A 127 -19.52 4.97 20.67
N ALA A 128 -18.80 5.16 19.57
CA ALA A 128 -19.31 5.83 18.38
C ALA A 128 -19.25 4.90 17.17
N ASN A 129 -20.33 4.84 16.40
CA ASN A 129 -20.38 4.05 15.17
C ASN A 129 -20.15 4.93 13.96
N LEU A 130 -19.04 4.70 13.26
CA LEU A 130 -18.75 5.31 11.97
C LEU A 130 -19.17 4.36 10.84
N ARG A 131 -20.01 4.84 9.94
CA ARG A 131 -20.43 4.14 8.72
C ARG A 131 -19.88 4.84 7.48
N TRP A 132 -19.74 4.08 6.40
CA TRP A 132 -19.41 4.66 5.10
C TRP A 132 -20.22 4.04 3.95
N ILE A 133 -20.36 4.81 2.88
CA ILE A 133 -20.91 4.36 1.61
C ILE A 133 -19.77 3.79 0.78
N GLY A 134 -19.89 2.51 0.45
CA GLY A 134 -18.90 1.75 -0.28
C GLY A 134 -18.79 0.32 0.25
N LYS A 135 -17.78 -0.40 -0.24
CA LYS A 135 -17.52 -1.79 0.18
C LYS A 135 -16.93 -1.83 1.60
N PRO A 136 -17.24 -2.87 2.40
CA PRO A 136 -16.48 -3.20 3.61
C PRO A 136 -14.97 -3.27 3.35
N LEU A 137 -14.16 -3.18 4.40
CA LEU A 137 -12.70 -3.37 4.27
C LEU A 137 -12.40 -4.79 3.78
N ALA A 138 -11.60 -4.90 2.73
CA ALA A 138 -11.12 -6.18 2.23
C ALA A 138 -9.87 -6.65 2.99
N LYS A 139 -9.43 -7.88 2.77
CA LYS A 139 -8.15 -8.37 3.28
C LYS A 139 -7.00 -7.47 2.78
N GLY A 140 -6.11 -7.09 3.70
CA GLY A 140 -4.99 -6.19 3.41
C GLY A 140 -5.38 -4.70 3.36
N GLU A 141 -6.61 -4.35 3.73
CA GLU A 141 -7.04 -2.97 3.87
C GLU A 141 -7.12 -2.53 5.33
N THR A 142 -6.79 -1.26 5.60
CA THR A 142 -6.93 -0.62 6.91
C THR A 142 -7.58 0.75 6.73
N LEU A 143 -8.19 1.27 7.79
CA LEU A 143 -8.78 2.61 7.82
C LEU A 143 -8.10 3.44 8.91
N VAL A 144 -7.52 4.56 8.50
CA VAL A 144 -6.92 5.52 9.43
C VAL A 144 -7.80 6.75 9.50
N PHE A 145 -8.12 7.16 10.71
CA PHE A 145 -8.88 8.36 11.02
C PHE A 145 -7.86 9.45 11.34
N ILE A 146 -7.97 10.59 10.67
CA ILE A 146 -7.15 11.75 10.99
C ILE A 146 -8.07 12.85 11.50
N TRP A 147 -7.93 13.14 12.78
CA TRP A 147 -8.67 14.18 13.48
C TRP A 147 -7.83 15.45 13.53
N GLU A 148 -8.37 16.56 13.05
CA GLU A 148 -7.73 17.86 13.07
C GLU A 148 -8.62 18.88 13.78
N ASN A 149 -8.08 19.52 14.81
CA ASN A 149 -8.64 20.72 15.40
C ASN A 149 -7.78 21.90 14.94
N THR A 150 -8.29 22.65 13.96
CA THR A 150 -7.56 23.78 13.36
C THR A 150 -7.45 24.97 14.29
N GLU A 151 -8.38 25.13 15.23
CA GLU A 151 -8.35 26.21 16.23
C GLU A 151 -7.22 25.98 17.24
N GLU A 152 -6.99 24.73 17.63
CA GLU A 152 -5.94 24.33 18.57
C GLU A 152 -4.62 23.92 17.90
N GLY A 153 -4.59 23.82 16.57
CA GLY A 153 -3.44 23.31 15.81
C GLY A 153 -3.10 21.85 16.15
N LYS A 154 -4.10 21.06 16.56
CA LYS A 154 -3.92 19.69 17.07
C LYS A 154 -4.34 18.66 16.03
N THR A 155 -3.47 17.67 15.79
CA THR A 155 -3.76 16.51 14.94
C THR A 155 -3.65 15.22 15.75
N VAL A 156 -4.67 14.37 15.68
CA VAL A 156 -4.70 13.07 16.36
C VAL A 156 -4.95 11.98 15.32
N PRO A 157 -3.94 11.19 14.93
CA PRO A 157 -4.16 10.01 14.11
C PRO A 157 -4.72 8.88 14.97
N MET A 158 -5.71 8.17 14.44
CA MET A 158 -6.28 6.98 15.05
C MET A 158 -6.41 5.89 13.99
N GLU A 159 -5.59 4.86 14.08
CA GLU A 159 -5.75 3.69 13.23
C GLU A 159 -6.76 2.73 13.87
N VAL A 160 -7.76 2.33 13.09
CA VAL A 160 -8.78 1.37 13.53
C VAL A 160 -8.96 0.31 12.46
N SER A 161 -8.84 -0.95 12.86
CA SER A 161 -9.16 -2.09 12.02
C SER A 161 -10.51 -2.69 12.44
N THR A 162 -11.25 -3.25 11.49
CA THR A 162 -12.52 -3.94 11.75
C THR A 162 -12.50 -5.33 11.14
N THR A 163 -13.04 -6.31 11.87
CA THR A 163 -13.24 -7.69 11.41
C THR A 163 -14.71 -7.97 11.04
N LEU A 164 -15.57 -6.94 11.09
CA LEU A 164 -17.03 -7.10 11.02
C LEU A 164 -17.55 -7.44 9.61
N GLY A 165 -16.71 -7.36 8.58
CA GLY A 165 -17.14 -7.59 7.19
C GLY A 165 -18.23 -6.62 6.70
N ALA A 166 -18.43 -5.50 7.41
CA ALA A 166 -19.42 -4.48 7.14
C ALA A 166 -18.75 -3.11 6.95
N PRO A 167 -19.37 -2.15 6.25
CA PRO A 167 -18.85 -0.79 6.13
C PRO A 167 -19.14 0.04 7.40
N LEU A 168 -18.67 -0.49 8.52
CA LEU A 168 -18.92 0.00 9.87
C LEU A 168 -17.69 -0.24 10.75
N ILE A 169 -17.35 0.78 11.54
CA ILE A 169 -16.38 0.70 12.63
C ILE A 169 -17.04 1.25 13.89
N GLU A 170 -17.03 0.44 14.96
CA GLU A 170 -17.27 0.94 16.30
C GLU A 170 -15.96 1.50 16.87
N ILE A 171 -16.00 2.74 17.33
CA ILE A 171 -14.90 3.42 18.00
C ILE A 171 -15.19 3.36 19.50
N PRO A 172 -14.35 2.69 20.30
CA PRO A 172 -14.55 2.62 21.74
C PRO A 172 -14.54 4.00 22.40
N ALA A 173 -15.34 4.20 23.45
CA ALA A 173 -15.40 5.46 24.20
C ALA A 173 -14.02 5.97 24.63
N ALA A 174 -13.13 5.07 25.08
CA ALA A 174 -11.76 5.41 25.46
C ALA A 174 -10.93 6.01 24.30
N LYS A 175 -11.20 5.61 23.06
CA LYS A 175 -10.57 6.18 21.87
C LYS A 175 -11.18 7.53 21.49
N VAL A 176 -12.50 7.69 21.65
CA VAL A 176 -13.15 9.00 21.50
C VAL A 176 -12.61 10.01 22.52
N ALA A 177 -12.42 9.59 23.77
CA ALA A 177 -11.86 10.41 24.84
C ALA A 177 -10.43 10.90 24.55
N GLN A 178 -9.61 10.14 23.81
CA GLN A 178 -8.25 10.54 23.42
C GLN A 178 -8.22 11.71 22.44
N ILE A 179 -9.29 11.89 21.65
CA ILE A 179 -9.43 13.02 20.73
C ILE A 179 -9.54 14.33 21.55
N GLY A 180 -10.44 14.31 22.54
CA GLY A 180 -10.80 15.45 23.38
C GLY A 180 -12.08 16.13 22.90
N VAL A 181 -12.72 16.88 23.80
CA VAL A 181 -13.92 17.67 23.48
C VAL A 181 -13.59 18.79 22.51
N GLY A 182 -14.56 19.19 21.68
CA GLY A 182 -14.39 20.30 20.73
C GLY A 182 -14.96 20.02 19.35
N ASN A 183 -14.69 20.93 18.43
CA ASN A 183 -15.04 20.79 17.02
C ASN A 183 -13.83 20.25 16.26
N TRP A 184 -14.06 19.17 15.52
CA TRP A 184 -13.02 18.45 14.81
C TRP A 184 -13.37 18.33 13.34
N SER A 185 -12.37 18.49 12.49
CA SER A 185 -12.38 18.00 11.12
C SER A 185 -11.89 16.56 11.13
N LEU A 186 -12.67 15.63 10.58
CA LEU A 186 -12.29 14.23 10.41
C LEU A 186 -12.19 13.92 8.93
N TYR A 187 -11.07 13.36 8.48
CA TYR A 187 -11.00 12.63 7.22
C TYR A 187 -10.48 11.21 7.44
N LEU A 188 -10.84 10.34 6.50
CA LEU A 188 -10.46 8.94 6.52
C LEU A 188 -9.42 8.68 5.44
N VAL A 189 -8.46 7.82 5.77
CA VAL A 189 -7.49 7.27 4.83
C VAL A 189 -7.71 5.78 4.73
N ARG A 190 -8.30 5.33 3.62
CA ARG A 190 -8.43 3.90 3.32
C ARG A 190 -7.16 3.44 2.62
N LYS A 191 -6.42 2.56 3.28
CA LYS A 191 -5.18 2.00 2.75
C LYS A 191 -5.39 0.58 2.27
N ARG A 192 -4.66 0.17 1.24
CA ARG A 192 -4.58 -1.21 0.78
C ARG A 192 -3.15 -1.61 0.52
N PHE A 193 -2.77 -2.75 1.08
CA PHE A 193 -1.49 -3.39 0.84
C PHE A 193 -1.70 -4.63 -0.02
N ALA A 194 -0.87 -4.81 -1.04
CA ALA A 194 -0.88 -6.01 -1.87
C ALA A 194 0.54 -6.41 -2.26
N LYS A 195 0.76 -7.73 -2.36
CA LYS A 195 1.98 -8.31 -2.91
C LYS A 195 1.62 -9.13 -4.15
N ALA A 196 2.44 -9.02 -5.18
CA ALA A 196 2.30 -9.80 -6.40
C ALA A 196 3.68 -10.27 -6.87
N GLU A 197 3.72 -11.37 -7.61
CA GLU A 197 4.95 -11.81 -8.28
C GLU A 197 4.81 -11.61 -9.78
N THR A 198 5.87 -11.09 -10.38
CA THR A 198 6.06 -11.02 -11.84
C THR A 198 7.26 -11.89 -12.22
N THR A 199 7.54 -11.99 -13.52
CA THR A 199 8.72 -12.71 -14.03
C THR A 199 10.02 -12.17 -13.43
N ASP A 200 10.13 -10.84 -13.28
CA ASP A 200 11.38 -10.18 -12.92
C ASP A 200 11.41 -9.68 -11.46
N PHE A 201 10.24 -9.46 -10.85
CA PHE A 201 10.12 -8.75 -9.57
C PHE A 201 9.14 -9.41 -8.60
N LEU A 202 9.47 -9.33 -7.31
CA LEU A 202 8.45 -9.27 -6.27
C LEU A 202 7.92 -7.84 -6.22
N VAL A 203 6.61 -7.66 -6.36
CA VAL A 203 5.98 -6.35 -6.34
C VAL A 203 5.29 -6.17 -4.99
N GLU A 204 5.65 -5.11 -4.27
CA GLU A 204 4.96 -4.67 -3.07
C GLU A 204 4.25 -3.35 -3.38
N SER A 205 2.95 -3.30 -3.12
CA SER A 205 2.12 -2.15 -3.51
C SER A 205 1.30 -1.63 -2.34
N MET A 206 1.22 -0.30 -2.25
CA MET A 206 0.37 0.41 -1.30
C MET A 206 -0.49 1.44 -2.04
N ALA A 207 -1.80 1.36 -1.83
CA ALA A 207 -2.76 2.36 -2.30
C ALA A 207 -3.39 3.08 -1.13
N GLU A 208 -3.53 4.39 -1.23
CA GLU A 208 -4.23 5.22 -0.24
C GLU A 208 -5.30 6.09 -0.91
N PHE A 209 -6.47 6.14 -0.29
CA PHE A 209 -7.54 7.07 -0.65
C PHE A 209 -7.86 7.96 0.54
N TYR A 210 -7.68 9.26 0.37
CA TYR A 210 -7.99 10.30 1.35
C TYR A 210 -9.37 10.88 1.01
N THR A 211 -10.29 10.80 1.96
CA THR A 211 -11.64 11.36 1.79
C THR A 211 -11.63 12.88 1.92
N ARG A 212 -12.74 13.51 1.52
CA ARG A 212 -13.06 14.86 2.00
C ARG A 212 -13.34 14.82 3.51
N PRO A 213 -13.00 15.89 4.26
CA PRO A 213 -13.30 15.93 5.67
C PRO A 213 -14.79 16.14 5.95
N ILE A 214 -15.24 15.69 7.12
CA ILE A 214 -16.52 16.07 7.73
C ILE A 214 -16.26 16.80 9.05
N MET A 215 -17.19 17.66 9.44
CA MET A 215 -17.16 18.27 10.77
C MET A 215 -17.82 17.36 11.80
N VAL A 216 -17.17 17.18 12.95
CA VAL A 216 -17.62 16.34 14.05
C VAL A 216 -17.47 17.10 15.35
N ARG A 217 -18.52 17.10 16.16
CA ARG A 217 -18.50 17.69 17.50
C ARG A 217 -18.36 16.60 18.55
N VAL A 218 -17.44 16.77 19.49
CA VAL A 218 -17.17 15.84 20.60
C VAL A 218 -17.48 16.54 21.93
N GLU A 219 -18.27 15.89 22.78
CA GLU A 219 -18.76 16.41 24.06
C GLU A 219 -18.53 15.44 25.22
N GLY A 220 -18.66 15.98 26.44
CA GLY A 220 -18.40 15.32 27.73
C GLY A 220 -19.54 14.46 28.25
#